data_AF-A0A4P9WLW4-F1
#
_entry.id   AF-A0A4P9WLW4-F1
#
_cell.length_a   1.000
_cell.length_b   1.000
_cell.length_c   1.000
_cell.angle_alpha   90.00
_cell.angle_beta   90.00
_cell.angle_gamma   90.00
#
_symmetry.space_group_name_H-M   'P 1'
#
loop_
_entity.id
_entity.type
_entity.pdbx_description
1 polymer ?
#
loop_
_entity_poly.entity_id
_entity_poly.type
_entity_poly.pdbx_seq_one_letter_code
_entity_poly.pdbx_strand_id
1 'polypeptide(L)'
;MGPLPRYMIETIAVRRFRVVTPLGTNADGYHEAIIERLDDVDPQDDESMYVTRSSVSSSSASIRSYASSSSASSSASSSPPPIRRWDAAALATSVHRVRHFVACLLQNLPPGARTHFTRQHGTIPDDPADLSFWVAGFLPLSPYEKYELLPSTSVQERMEKVVSWIERVTVARRPPAS
;
A
#
# COMPACT_ATOMS: atom_id res chain seq x y z
N MET A 1 19.68 -29.25 -33.30
CA MET A 1 19.41 -28.50 -32.06
C MET A 1 17.91 -28.54 -31.83
N GLY A 2 17.44 -29.35 -30.88
CA GLY A 2 16.02 -29.41 -30.52
C GLY A 2 15.58 -28.17 -29.73
N PRO A 3 14.28 -27.98 -29.51
CA PRO A 3 13.79 -26.87 -28.70
C PRO A 3 14.31 -26.98 -27.26
N LEU A 4 14.69 -25.85 -26.66
CA LEU A 4 15.11 -25.78 -25.26
C LEU A 4 13.94 -26.17 -24.33
N PRO A 5 14.22 -26.84 -23.19
CA PRO A 5 13.19 -27.19 -22.22
C PRO A 5 12.54 -25.92 -21.65
N ARG A 6 11.22 -25.97 -21.44
CA ARG A 6 10.45 -24.92 -20.79
C ARG A 6 9.89 -25.46 -19.49
N TYR A 7 10.14 -24.77 -18.39
CA TYR A 7 9.61 -25.11 -17.09
C TYR A 7 8.42 -24.20 -16.76
N MET A 8 7.36 -24.79 -16.22
CA MET A 8 6.26 -24.05 -15.59
C MET A 8 6.58 -23.96 -14.10
N ILE A 9 6.72 -22.73 -13.59
CA ILE A 9 7.02 -22.47 -12.18
C ILE A 9 5.83 -21.77 -11.57
N GLU A 10 5.30 -22.34 -10.50
CA GLU A 10 4.29 -21.70 -9.66
C GLU A 10 4.98 -21.12 -8.42
N THR A 11 4.64 -19.88 -8.08
CA THR A 11 5.24 -19.17 -6.95
C THR A 11 4.18 -18.54 -6.09
N ILE A 12 4.39 -18.58 -4.78
CA ILE A 12 3.62 -17.81 -3.82
C ILE A 12 4.49 -16.70 -3.25
N ALA A 13 3.92 -15.50 -3.13
CA ALA A 13 4.56 -14.43 -2.38
C ALA A 13 4.52 -14.78 -0.89
N VAL A 14 5.63 -14.52 -0.20
CA VAL A 14 5.74 -14.79 1.24
C VAL A 14 5.99 -13.47 1.97
N ARG A 15 7.10 -12.83 1.60
CA ARG A 15 7.72 -11.59 2.12
C ARG A 15 7.46 -10.34 1.30
N ARG A 16 7.28 -9.17 1.93
CA ARG A 16 7.71 -7.89 1.32
C ARG A 16 9.12 -7.57 1.79
N PHE A 17 9.89 -6.95 0.92
CA PHE A 17 11.25 -6.54 1.20
C PHE A 17 11.60 -5.24 0.47
N ARG A 18 12.57 -4.52 1.01
CA ARG A 18 13.25 -3.44 0.30
C ARG A 18 14.66 -3.88 -0.07
N VAL A 19 15.10 -3.48 -1.25
CA VAL A 19 16.50 -3.65 -1.66
C VAL A 19 17.32 -2.59 -0.94
N VAL A 20 18.30 -3.04 -0.15
CA VAL A 20 19.20 -2.16 0.62
C VAL A 20 20.45 -1.86 -0.20
N THR A 21 21.04 -2.90 -0.81
CA THR A 21 22.27 -2.74 -1.58
C THR A 21 22.26 -3.69 -2.77
N PRO A 22 22.27 -3.19 -4.01
CA PRO A 22 22.46 -4.05 -5.18
C PRO A 22 23.90 -4.56 -5.20
N LEU A 23 24.08 -5.88 -5.32
CA LEU A 23 25.39 -6.53 -5.41
C LEU A 23 25.82 -6.80 -6.86
N GLY A 24 24.91 -6.58 -7.82
CA GLY A 24 25.16 -6.76 -9.25
C GLY A 24 24.66 -8.12 -9.74
N THR A 25 25.37 -8.70 -10.70
CA THR A 25 25.03 -9.98 -11.31
C THR A 25 26.12 -11.01 -10.97
N ASN A 26 25.72 -12.19 -10.49
CA ASN A 26 26.65 -13.26 -10.17
C ASN A 26 27.18 -13.98 -11.41
N ALA A 27 28.08 -14.95 -11.22
CA ALA A 27 28.71 -15.70 -12.32
C ALA A 27 27.72 -16.47 -13.20
N ASP A 28 26.55 -16.81 -12.65
CA ASP A 28 25.47 -17.54 -13.33
C ASP A 28 24.47 -16.60 -14.03
N GLY A 29 24.66 -15.28 -13.95
CA GLY A 29 23.80 -14.30 -14.59
C GLY A 29 22.59 -13.85 -13.76
N TYR A 30 22.50 -14.24 -12.48
CA TYR A 30 21.41 -13.82 -11.59
C TYR A 30 21.74 -12.53 -10.85
N HIS A 31 20.74 -11.67 -10.69
CA HIS A 31 20.88 -10.45 -9.89
C HIS A 31 20.86 -10.77 -8.40
N GLU A 32 21.87 -10.26 -7.69
CA GLU A 32 22.00 -10.39 -6.25
C GLU A 32 21.91 -9.03 -5.56
N ALA A 33 21.30 -9.03 -4.37
CA ALA A 33 21.15 -7.83 -3.56
C ALA A 33 20.99 -8.17 -2.08
N ILE A 34 21.43 -7.27 -1.22
CA ILE A 34 21.10 -7.26 0.20
C ILE A 34 19.68 -6.70 0.32
N ILE A 35 18.81 -7.43 1.01
CA ILE A 35 17.42 -7.06 1.25
C ILE A 35 17.15 -6.90 2.74
N GLU A 36 16.16 -6.09 3.06
CA GLU A 36 15.60 -5.96 4.39
C GLU A 36 14.10 -6.21 4.32
N ARG A 37 13.59 -6.93 5.32
CA ARG A 37 12.17 -7.26 5.39
C ARG A 37 11.33 -6.02 5.68
N LEU A 38 10.17 -5.96 5.05
CA LEU A 38 9.18 -4.93 5.29
C LEU A 38 7.93 -5.58 5.89
N ASP A 39 7.83 -5.52 7.21
CA ASP A 39 6.67 -5.98 7.96
C ASP A 39 5.73 -4.79 8.22
N ASP A 40 4.45 -5.06 8.50
CA ASP A 40 3.51 -4.01 8.90
C ASP A 40 3.81 -3.55 10.33
N VAL A 41 3.61 -2.26 10.62
CA VAL A 41 3.79 -1.71 11.96
C VAL A 41 2.57 -2.06 12.82
N ASP A 42 2.83 -2.54 14.04
CA ASP A 42 1.76 -2.79 15.00
C ASP A 42 1.05 -1.48 15.37
N PRO A 43 -0.28 -1.49 15.54
CA PRO A 43 -1.06 -0.27 15.77
C PRO A 43 -0.68 0.50 17.04
N GLN A 44 -0.01 -0.16 18.01
CA GLN A 44 0.55 0.47 19.22
C GLN A 44 1.90 1.15 18.96
N ASP A 45 2.70 0.61 18.04
CA ASP A 45 4.01 1.14 17.67
C ASP A 45 3.91 2.29 16.64
N ASP A 46 2.83 2.33 15.86
CA ASP A 46 2.45 3.50 15.06
C ASP A 46 2.34 4.76 15.95
N GLU A 47 1.85 4.63 17.20
CA GLU A 47 1.77 5.73 18.17
C GLU A 47 3.15 6.13 18.75
N SER A 48 4.12 5.21 18.85
CA SER A 48 5.44 5.46 19.46
C SER A 48 6.43 6.07 18.46
N MET A 49 6.45 5.58 17.22
CA MET A 49 7.22 6.16 16.10
C MET A 49 6.82 7.63 15.83
N TYR A 50 5.56 7.95 16.10
CA TYR A 50 5.00 9.30 16.04
C TYR A 50 5.60 10.27 17.08
N VAL A 51 5.76 9.82 18.33
CA VAL A 51 6.34 10.63 19.41
C VAL A 51 7.81 10.95 19.12
N THR A 52 8.56 9.97 18.59
CA THR A 52 9.98 10.18 18.21
C THR A 52 10.12 11.16 17.05
N ARG A 53 9.31 11.07 15.99
CA ARG A 53 9.35 12.03 14.87
C ARG A 53 8.95 13.45 15.27
N SER A 54 7.95 13.59 16.13
CA SER A 54 7.50 14.91 16.61
C SER A 54 8.54 15.57 17.52
N SER A 55 9.20 14.80 18.39
CA SER A 55 10.23 15.31 19.31
C SER A 55 11.52 15.70 18.58
N VAL A 56 11.97 14.97 17.55
CA VAL A 56 13.17 15.36 16.79
C VAL A 56 12.96 16.62 15.93
N SER A 57 11.76 16.82 15.38
CA SER A 57 11.42 18.08 14.68
C SER A 57 11.31 19.29 15.62
N SER A 58 10.92 19.08 16.89
CA SER A 58 10.94 20.14 17.91
C SER A 58 12.34 20.41 18.47
N SER A 59 13.24 19.42 18.45
CA SER A 59 14.60 19.53 19.02
C SER A 59 15.57 20.33 18.13
N SER A 60 15.35 20.38 16.82
CA SER A 60 16.16 21.20 15.90
C SER A 60 15.81 22.69 15.93
N ALA A 61 14.70 23.09 16.57
CA ALA A 61 14.26 24.48 16.64
C ALA A 61 14.86 25.27 17.84
N SER A 62 15.62 24.62 18.73
CA SER A 62 16.04 25.23 20.01
C SER A 62 17.50 25.70 20.09
N ILE A 63 18.25 25.83 18.97
CA ILE A 63 19.67 26.26 19.00
C ILE A 63 19.92 27.59 18.24
N ARG A 64 18.95 28.51 18.19
CA ARG A 64 19.23 29.90 17.75
C ARG A 64 18.49 30.92 18.60
N SER A 65 19.04 31.24 19.77
CA SER A 65 18.62 32.39 20.56
C SER A 65 19.82 33.23 20.98
N TYR A 66 20.21 34.19 20.14
CA TYR A 66 20.70 35.49 20.57
C TYR A 66 20.53 36.53 19.46
N ALA A 67 20.14 37.75 19.87
CA ALA A 67 20.03 39.01 19.12
C ALA A 67 18.69 39.36 18.41
N SER A 68 17.86 40.09 19.18
CA SER A 68 17.28 41.43 18.90
C SER A 68 16.34 41.73 17.72
N SER A 69 15.18 42.28 18.13
CA SER A 69 14.39 43.40 17.58
C SER A 69 13.63 43.30 16.24
N SER A 70 12.30 43.41 16.39
CA SER A 70 11.29 44.08 15.55
C SER A 70 11.14 43.69 14.07
N SER A 71 10.01 43.03 13.77
CA SER A 71 9.02 43.50 12.78
C SER A 71 7.87 42.49 12.66
N ALA A 72 6.64 43.00 12.68
CA ALA A 72 5.42 42.24 12.44
C ALA A 72 5.46 41.68 11.01
N SER A 73 5.46 40.36 10.91
CA SER A 73 5.10 39.64 9.69
C SER A 73 4.18 38.50 10.11
N SER A 74 3.01 38.48 9.50
CA SER A 74 1.97 37.47 9.62
C SER A 74 2.55 36.11 9.24
N SER A 75 3.01 35.38 10.24
CA SER A 75 3.37 33.98 10.13
C SER A 75 2.09 33.19 9.89
N ALA A 76 1.83 32.87 8.61
CA ALA A 76 0.96 31.77 8.26
C ALA A 76 1.48 30.54 9.02
N SER A 77 0.73 30.14 10.04
CA SER A 77 0.92 28.90 10.76
C SER A 77 0.79 27.77 9.75
N SER A 78 1.93 27.32 9.23
CA SER A 78 2.04 26.04 8.55
C SER A 78 1.84 24.98 9.63
N SER A 79 0.57 24.75 9.98
CA SER A 79 0.18 23.61 10.77
C SER A 79 0.76 22.37 10.06
N PRO A 80 1.58 21.55 10.72
CA PRO A 80 1.97 20.28 10.14
C PRO A 80 0.69 19.55 9.73
N PRO A 81 0.66 18.88 8.55
CA PRO A 81 -0.53 18.17 8.11
C PRO A 81 -1.02 17.27 9.26
N PRO A 82 -2.34 17.23 9.55
CA PRO A 82 -2.84 16.46 10.67
C PRO A 82 -2.38 15.02 10.51
N ILE A 83 -1.58 14.58 11.47
CA ILE A 83 -0.91 13.30 11.41
C ILE A 83 -1.99 12.23 11.57
N ARG A 84 -2.09 11.31 10.59
CA ARG A 84 -3.15 10.31 10.54
C ARG A 84 -2.98 9.33 11.69
N ARG A 85 -3.88 9.43 12.67
CA ARG A 85 -3.95 8.50 13.79
C ARG A 85 -4.57 7.18 13.32
N TRP A 86 -4.04 6.06 13.81
CA TRP A 86 -4.70 4.77 13.66
C TRP A 86 -6.15 4.85 14.16
N ASP A 87 -7.08 4.39 13.33
CA ASP A 87 -8.50 4.36 13.62
C ASP A 87 -9.08 3.02 13.16
N ALA A 88 -9.38 2.16 14.14
CA ALA A 88 -9.97 0.85 13.91
C ALA A 88 -11.33 0.94 13.20
N ALA A 89 -12.12 1.98 13.46
CA ALA A 89 -13.41 2.17 12.80
C ALA A 89 -13.22 2.60 11.33
N ALA A 90 -12.24 3.45 11.05
CA ALA A 90 -11.87 3.81 9.68
C ALA A 90 -11.35 2.60 8.89
N LEU A 91 -10.46 1.79 9.49
CA LEU A 91 -10.00 0.55 8.87
C LEU A 91 -11.16 -0.42 8.60
N ALA A 92 -12.03 -0.65 9.57
CA ALA A 92 -13.20 -1.52 9.41
C ALA A 92 -14.12 -1.03 8.28
N THR A 93 -14.30 0.29 8.15
CA THR A 93 -15.06 0.89 7.06
C THR A 93 -14.40 0.61 5.71
N SER A 94 -13.09 0.78 5.60
CA SER A 94 -12.34 0.49 4.37
C SER A 94 -12.42 -0.99 3.99
N VAL A 95 -12.25 -1.90 4.95
CA VAL A 95 -12.42 -3.35 4.75
C VAL A 95 -13.83 -3.68 4.27
N HIS A 96 -14.85 -3.10 4.90
CA HIS A 96 -16.24 -3.31 4.50
C HIS A 96 -16.49 -2.85 3.06
N ARG A 97 -16.01 -1.65 2.67
CA ARG A 97 -16.13 -1.13 1.30
C ARG A 97 -15.48 -2.07 0.28
N VAL A 98 -14.28 -2.55 0.55
CA VAL A 98 -13.58 -3.49 -0.34
C VAL A 98 -14.35 -4.81 -0.48
N ARG A 99 -14.77 -5.42 0.64
CA ARG A 99 -15.54 -6.68 0.60
C ARG A 99 -16.87 -6.52 -0.12
N HIS A 100 -17.58 -5.41 0.11
CA HIS A 100 -18.81 -5.10 -0.59
C HIS A 100 -18.59 -4.98 -2.10
N PHE A 101 -17.54 -4.25 -2.53
CA PHE A 101 -17.17 -4.16 -3.95
C PHE A 101 -16.91 -5.53 -4.56
N VAL A 102 -16.13 -6.38 -3.90
CA VAL A 102 -15.82 -7.73 -4.38
C VAL A 102 -17.09 -8.59 -4.47
N ALA A 103 -17.97 -8.52 -3.48
CA ALA A 103 -19.25 -9.22 -3.49
C ALA A 103 -20.10 -8.80 -4.69
N CYS A 104 -20.24 -7.48 -4.93
CA CYS A 104 -20.95 -6.96 -6.10
C CYS A 104 -20.27 -7.40 -7.41
N LEU A 105 -18.94 -7.31 -7.51
CA LEU A 105 -18.20 -7.73 -8.70
C LEU A 105 -18.50 -9.20 -9.03
N LEU A 106 -18.40 -10.09 -8.04
CA LEU A 106 -18.65 -11.52 -8.22
C LEU A 106 -20.11 -11.79 -8.58
N GLN A 107 -21.08 -11.16 -7.90
CA GLN A 107 -22.51 -11.32 -8.18
C GLN A 107 -22.88 -10.94 -9.61
N ASN A 108 -22.19 -9.95 -10.19
CA ASN A 108 -22.42 -9.50 -11.56
C ASN A 108 -21.68 -10.33 -12.63
N LEU A 109 -20.82 -11.28 -12.24
CA LEU A 109 -20.09 -12.13 -13.18
C LEU A 109 -20.92 -13.39 -13.56
N PRO A 110 -20.89 -13.81 -14.84
CA PRO A 110 -21.44 -15.09 -15.26
C PRO A 110 -20.87 -16.26 -14.44
N PRO A 111 -21.60 -17.38 -14.23
CA PRO A 111 -21.16 -18.50 -13.39
C PRO A 111 -19.78 -19.07 -13.76
N GLY A 112 -19.47 -19.20 -15.06
CA GLY A 112 -18.17 -19.67 -15.53
C GLY A 112 -17.03 -18.70 -15.19
N ALA A 113 -17.27 -17.40 -15.35
CA ALA A 113 -16.31 -16.36 -15.01
C ALA A 113 -16.05 -16.28 -13.49
N ARG A 114 -17.09 -16.47 -12.66
CA ARG A 114 -16.92 -16.59 -11.20
C ARG A 114 -16.04 -17.79 -10.83
N THR A 115 -16.30 -18.95 -11.40
CA THR A 115 -15.51 -20.16 -11.13
C THR A 115 -14.04 -19.98 -11.53
N HIS A 116 -13.82 -19.37 -12.70
CA HIS A 116 -12.47 -19.05 -13.16
C HIS A 116 -11.79 -18.04 -12.21
N PHE A 117 -12.48 -16.98 -11.82
CA PHE A 117 -11.97 -15.97 -10.91
C PHE A 117 -11.55 -16.59 -9.56
N THR A 118 -12.40 -17.41 -8.95
CA THR A 118 -12.09 -18.10 -7.68
C THR A 118 -10.92 -19.07 -7.83
N ARG A 119 -10.81 -19.77 -8.96
CA ARG A 119 -9.65 -20.64 -9.23
C ARG A 119 -8.36 -19.84 -9.37
N GLN A 120 -8.41 -18.68 -10.02
CA GLN A 120 -7.23 -17.86 -10.31
C GLN A 120 -6.74 -17.08 -9.08
N HIS A 121 -7.65 -16.53 -8.28
CA HIS A 121 -7.31 -15.64 -7.17
C HIS A 121 -7.50 -16.30 -5.79
N GLY A 122 -8.14 -17.45 -5.71
CA GLY A 122 -8.47 -18.10 -4.44
C GLY A 122 -9.68 -17.47 -3.74
N THR A 123 -9.78 -17.71 -2.43
CA THR A 123 -10.81 -17.15 -1.57
C THR A 123 -10.45 -15.73 -1.12
N ILE A 124 -11.46 -14.95 -0.76
CA ILE A 124 -11.27 -13.60 -0.22
C ILE A 124 -10.57 -13.71 1.14
N PRO A 125 -9.43 -13.01 1.37
CA PRO A 125 -8.75 -13.04 2.66
C PRO A 125 -9.54 -12.36 3.79
N ASP A 126 -9.40 -12.91 5.00
CA ASP A 126 -9.98 -12.36 6.23
C ASP A 126 -9.14 -11.22 6.81
N ASP A 127 -7.82 -11.35 6.72
CA ASP A 127 -6.88 -10.34 7.18
C ASP A 127 -6.85 -9.11 6.24
N PRO A 128 -6.95 -7.87 6.76
CA PRO A 128 -6.93 -6.66 5.94
C PRO A 128 -5.60 -6.44 5.20
N ALA A 129 -4.46 -6.88 5.75
CA ALA A 129 -3.18 -6.73 5.08
C ALA A 129 -3.15 -7.58 3.81
N ASP A 130 -3.55 -8.84 3.91
CA ASP A 130 -3.66 -9.75 2.76
C ASP A 130 -4.73 -9.29 1.75
N LEU A 131 -5.89 -8.86 2.26
CA LEU A 131 -7.01 -8.39 1.43
C LEU A 131 -6.59 -7.24 0.50
N SER A 132 -5.75 -6.32 1.00
CA SER A 132 -5.29 -5.15 0.24
C SER A 132 -4.49 -5.52 -1.01
N PHE A 133 -3.58 -6.49 -0.92
CA PHE A 133 -2.81 -6.99 -2.06
C PHE A 133 -3.64 -7.88 -2.95
N TRP A 134 -4.48 -8.72 -2.35
CA TRP A 134 -5.35 -9.63 -3.06
C TRP A 134 -6.29 -8.88 -4.02
N VAL A 135 -6.96 -7.82 -3.56
CA VAL A 135 -7.86 -7.04 -4.42
C VAL A 135 -7.09 -6.26 -5.49
N ALA A 136 -5.93 -5.68 -5.15
CA ALA A 136 -5.08 -4.99 -6.12
C ALA A 136 -4.60 -5.92 -7.26
N GLY A 137 -4.47 -7.23 -6.98
CA GLY A 137 -4.07 -8.24 -7.95
C GLY A 137 -4.90 -8.24 -9.23
N PHE A 138 -6.22 -8.06 -9.12
CA PHE A 138 -7.13 -8.07 -10.26
C PHE A 138 -7.72 -6.71 -10.64
N LEU A 139 -7.41 -5.63 -9.90
CA LEU A 139 -7.81 -4.29 -10.34
C LEU A 139 -7.13 -3.94 -11.69
N PRO A 140 -7.84 -3.29 -12.62
CA PRO A 140 -7.32 -2.90 -13.94
C PRO A 140 -6.47 -1.63 -13.82
N LEU A 141 -5.36 -1.73 -13.09
CA LEU A 141 -4.38 -0.67 -12.85
C LEU A 141 -3.04 -1.05 -13.47
N SER A 142 -2.20 -0.04 -13.75
CA SER A 142 -0.83 -0.32 -14.18
C SER A 142 -0.03 -1.03 -13.07
N PRO A 143 0.98 -1.85 -13.42
CA PRO A 143 1.84 -2.47 -12.41
C PRO A 143 2.53 -1.44 -11.50
N TYR A 144 2.92 -0.29 -12.07
CA TYR A 144 3.57 0.79 -11.33
C TYR A 144 2.67 1.38 -10.24
N GLU A 145 1.38 1.59 -10.53
CA GLU A 145 0.42 2.02 -9.50
C GLU A 145 0.31 0.97 -8.40
N LYS A 146 0.23 -0.32 -8.76
CA LYS A 146 0.17 -1.42 -7.77
C LYS A 146 1.41 -1.47 -6.88
N TYR A 147 2.59 -1.15 -7.41
CA TYR A 147 3.84 -1.10 -6.64
C TYR A 147 3.83 -0.05 -5.53
N GLU A 148 2.96 0.94 -5.59
CA GLU A 148 2.81 1.92 -4.53
C GLU A 148 2.25 1.33 -3.22
N LEU A 149 1.71 0.11 -3.23
CA LEU A 149 1.36 -0.62 -1.99
C LEU A 149 2.57 -1.27 -1.32
N LEU A 150 3.62 -1.61 -2.08
CA LEU A 150 4.77 -2.34 -1.57
C LEU A 150 5.50 -1.62 -0.43
N PRO A 151 5.78 -0.30 -0.49
CA PRO A 151 6.47 0.39 0.59
C PRO A 151 5.57 0.76 1.78
N SER A 152 4.25 0.59 1.68
CA SER A 152 3.32 1.00 2.73
C SER A 152 3.37 0.04 3.92
N THR A 153 3.79 0.51 5.09
CA THR A 153 3.86 -0.27 6.33
C THR A 153 2.62 -0.17 7.21
N SER A 154 1.69 0.73 6.89
CA SER A 154 0.40 0.88 7.58
C SER A 154 -0.72 0.20 6.80
N VAL A 155 -1.37 -0.79 7.42
CA VAL A 155 -2.51 -1.51 6.83
C VAL A 155 -3.67 -0.56 6.53
N GLN A 156 -3.92 0.41 7.41
CA GLN A 156 -5.00 1.39 7.24
C GLN A 156 -4.78 2.26 6.00
N GLU A 157 -3.60 2.88 5.87
CA GLU A 157 -3.28 3.70 4.70
C GLU A 157 -3.36 2.89 3.41
N ARG A 158 -2.86 1.64 3.45
CA ARG A 158 -2.90 0.73 2.32
C ARG A 158 -4.34 0.40 1.90
N MET A 159 -5.23 0.15 2.86
CA MET A 159 -6.64 -0.11 2.61
C MET A 159 -7.38 1.12 2.07
N GLU A 160 -7.14 2.31 2.62
CA GLU A 160 -7.72 3.56 2.12
C GLU A 160 -7.31 3.83 0.67
N LYS A 161 -6.03 3.58 0.35
CA LYS A 161 -5.52 3.70 -1.01
C LYS A 161 -6.24 2.75 -1.97
N VAL A 162 -6.40 1.48 -1.58
CA VAL A 162 -7.17 0.49 -2.34
C VAL A 162 -8.62 0.94 -2.54
N VAL A 163 -9.28 1.51 -1.53
CA VAL A 163 -10.64 2.05 -1.65
C VAL A 163 -10.67 3.18 -2.69
N SER A 164 -9.73 4.12 -2.65
CA SER A 164 -9.66 5.20 -3.65
C SER A 164 -9.49 4.67 -5.08
N TRP A 165 -8.75 3.58 -5.25
CA TRP A 165 -8.57 2.93 -6.54
C TRP A 165 -9.85 2.29 -7.03
N ILE A 166 -10.59 1.59 -6.16
CA ILE A 166 -11.89 1.01 -6.46
C ILE A 166 -12.87 2.10 -6.92
N GLU A 167 -12.96 3.21 -6.18
CA GLU A 167 -13.83 4.34 -6.52
C GLU A 167 -13.47 4.90 -7.91
N ARG A 168 -12.18 5.09 -8.20
CA ARG A 168 -11.73 5.55 -9.52
C ARG A 168 -12.09 4.61 -10.66
N VAL A 169 -11.86 3.30 -10.52
CA VAL A 169 -12.15 2.32 -11.60
C VAL A 169 -13.64 2.06 -11.78
N THR A 170 -14.44 2.22 -10.72
CA THR A 170 -15.90 2.08 -10.79
C THR A 170 -16.55 3.28 -11.46
N VAL A 171 -16.07 4.50 -11.17
CA VAL A 171 -16.52 5.72 -11.86
C VAL A 171 -16.17 5.66 -13.36
N ALA A 172 -14.95 5.26 -13.70
CA ALA A 172 -14.50 5.15 -15.10
C ALA A 172 -15.31 4.14 -15.94
N ARG A 173 -15.99 3.19 -15.30
CA ARG A 173 -16.82 2.18 -15.97
C ARG A 173 -18.25 2.63 -16.24
N ARG A 174 -18.71 3.77 -15.71
CA ARG A 174 -20.07 4.26 -15.93
C ARG A 174 -20.16 4.92 -17.30
N PRO A 175 -21.10 4.53 -18.19
CA PRO A 175 -21.28 5.21 -19.47
C PRO A 175 -21.71 6.67 -19.25
N PRO A 176 -21.31 7.62 -20.12
CA PRO A 176 -21.77 9.00 -20.03
C PRO A 176 -23.30 9.04 -20.17
N ALA A 177 -23.97 9.80 -19.30
CA ALA A 177 -25.41 10.01 -19.40
C ALA A 177 -25.73 10.62 -20.78
N SER A 178 -26.56 9.93 -21.55
CA SER A 178 -27.07 10.38 -22.86
C SER A 178 -28.19 11.41 -22.68
#